data_AF-A0A453NPI2-F1
#
_entry.id   AF-A0A453NPI2-F1
#
_cell.length_a   1.000
_cell.length_b   1.000
_cell.length_c   1.000
_cell.angle_alpha   90.00
_cell.angle_beta   90.00
_cell.angle_gamma   90.00
#
_symmetry.space_group_name_H-M   'P 1'
#
loop_
_entity.id
_entity.type
_entity.pdbx_description
1 polymer ?
#
loop_
_entity_poly.entity_id
_entity_poly.type
_entity_poly.pdbx_seq_one_letter_code
_entity_poly.pdbx_strand_id
1 'polypeptide(L)'
;MSKDGVAFCLGSADLIASTTAATTFMTKVVTISEIQNKSGIFSFDLSWSEIQTLKPELTGPFAQAGLKRNPAAKNAGKFFTLPEFLHFAKSSNVSGILIEIEDAPYLATRGLGLVDAVSGALVNASYDKESKQQVFIESDDSSVLSAFKKFPSFKRVLTVGTIISDASKPSVDEIKEFAHVVMVTRGSLVKVNGFFLTGFTNLVENLHAANLSVHVGPLKNEFTNFGFDYFADPMVEIATYSAALVVDGIVTEFPATATTYFRSPCSDPTKNLTYTIMAAAPGALVSMVPPGALPPALPPAPLLEPADVIDPPLPPVSVSSPPEAAPKVADSSSSPPSSSAGSSFLVATGIAAFLYSGCH
;
A
#
# COMPACT_ATOMS: atom_id res chain seq x y z
N MET A 1 -11.10 -2.55 10.39
CA MET A 1 -12.20 -1.92 11.16
C MET A 1 -12.43 -2.70 12.44
N SER A 2 -12.91 -2.06 13.51
CA SER A 2 -13.35 -2.77 14.71
C SER A 2 -14.73 -3.42 14.54
N LYS A 3 -15.11 -4.30 15.47
CA LYS A 3 -16.42 -4.98 15.50
C LYS A 3 -17.62 -4.03 15.51
N ASP A 4 -17.47 -2.89 16.15
CA ASP A 4 -18.46 -1.82 16.29
C ASP A 4 -18.35 -0.74 15.20
N GLY A 5 -17.60 -1.00 14.12
CA GLY A 5 -17.61 -0.18 12.93
C GLY A 5 -16.64 0.99 12.91
N VAL A 6 -15.66 1.04 13.83
CA VAL A 6 -14.64 2.10 13.83
C VAL A 6 -13.55 1.77 12.83
N ALA A 7 -13.36 2.65 11.83
CA ALA A 7 -12.23 2.60 10.92
C ALA A 7 -10.99 3.25 11.55
N PHE A 8 -9.87 2.53 11.54
CA PHE A 8 -8.61 2.96 12.13
C PHE A 8 -7.42 2.41 11.32
N CYS A 9 -6.28 3.05 11.47
CA CYS A 9 -5.06 2.77 10.72
C CYS A 9 -4.29 1.60 11.35
N LEU A 10 -4.12 0.53 10.57
CA LEU A 10 -3.25 -0.61 10.86
C LEU A 10 -2.93 -1.31 9.53
N GLY A 11 -1.75 -1.91 9.36
CA GLY A 11 -1.38 -2.57 8.09
C GLY A 11 -1.75 -4.05 7.98
N SER A 12 -2.66 -4.51 8.82
CA SER A 12 -3.30 -5.81 8.68
C SER A 12 -4.54 -5.86 9.58
N ALA A 13 -5.55 -6.63 9.19
CA ALA A 13 -6.66 -6.96 10.07
C ALA A 13 -6.26 -7.87 11.25
N ASP A 14 -5.19 -8.67 11.11
CA ASP A 14 -4.66 -9.52 12.19
C ASP A 14 -3.80 -8.70 13.16
N LEU A 15 -4.27 -8.64 14.41
CA LEU A 15 -3.65 -7.87 15.48
C LEU A 15 -2.44 -8.58 16.10
N ILE A 16 -2.20 -9.87 15.83
CA ILE A 16 -1.12 -10.63 16.48
C ILE A 16 0.26 -10.07 16.14
N ALA A 17 0.49 -9.72 14.88
CA ALA A 17 1.84 -9.35 14.40
C ALA A 17 2.26 -7.93 14.79
N SER A 18 1.31 -7.05 15.11
CA SER A 18 1.51 -5.61 15.24
C SER A 18 1.02 -5.04 16.57
N THR A 19 0.55 -5.89 17.49
CA THR A 19 0.03 -5.45 18.80
C THR A 19 0.24 -6.51 19.89
N THR A 20 -0.08 -6.15 21.13
CA THR A 20 -0.09 -7.08 22.27
C THR A 20 -1.30 -8.03 22.34
N ALA A 21 -2.11 -8.14 21.27
CA ALA A 21 -3.35 -8.93 21.26
C ALA A 21 -3.17 -10.39 21.68
N ALA A 22 -2.09 -11.03 21.25
CA ALA A 22 -1.76 -12.42 21.61
C ALA A 22 -1.50 -12.63 23.12
N THR A 23 -1.38 -11.57 23.92
CA THR A 23 -1.27 -11.70 25.38
C THR A 23 -2.60 -11.56 26.11
N THR A 24 -3.57 -10.88 25.51
CA THR A 24 -4.82 -10.47 26.17
C THR A 24 -6.04 -11.19 25.60
N PHE A 25 -6.04 -11.52 24.31
CA PHE A 25 -7.21 -12.02 23.58
C PHE A 25 -6.97 -13.39 22.92
N MET A 26 -6.12 -14.25 23.50
CA MET A 26 -5.86 -15.59 22.97
C MET A 26 -7.12 -16.46 22.83
N THR A 27 -8.16 -16.21 23.61
CA THR A 27 -9.44 -16.91 23.52
C THR A 27 -10.26 -16.50 22.29
N LYS A 28 -9.84 -15.47 21.55
CA LYS A 28 -10.46 -14.95 20.32
C LYS A 28 -9.74 -15.38 19.05
N VAL A 29 -8.73 -16.24 19.16
CA VAL A 29 -8.00 -16.77 18.01
C VAL A 29 -8.95 -17.57 17.12
N VAL A 30 -8.95 -17.26 15.83
CA VAL A 30 -9.77 -17.93 14.82
C VAL A 30 -8.99 -18.04 13.52
N THR A 31 -9.31 -19.03 12.70
CA THR A 31 -8.77 -19.15 11.34
C THR A 31 -9.84 -18.71 10.34
N ILE A 32 -9.50 -17.73 9.49
CA ILE A 32 -10.36 -17.21 8.43
C ILE A 32 -9.61 -17.39 7.12
N SER A 33 -9.92 -18.45 6.39
CA SER A 33 -9.23 -18.85 5.15
C SER A 33 -9.25 -17.79 4.06
N GLU A 34 -10.30 -16.96 4.05
CA GLU A 34 -10.52 -15.89 3.08
C GLU A 34 -9.56 -14.72 3.28
N ILE A 35 -8.96 -14.57 4.47
CA ILE A 35 -7.99 -13.51 4.79
C ILE A 35 -6.58 -14.08 4.84
N GLN A 36 -6.39 -15.18 5.59
CA GLN A 36 -5.07 -15.80 5.73
C GLN A 36 -5.13 -17.28 6.12
N ASN A 37 -4.06 -18.00 5.79
CA ASN A 37 -3.91 -19.43 6.11
C ASN A 37 -3.56 -19.72 7.58
N LYS A 38 -3.34 -18.70 8.39
CA LYS A 38 -2.91 -18.83 9.79
C LYS A 38 -4.03 -18.39 10.72
N SER A 39 -4.04 -18.93 11.93
CA SER A 39 -4.94 -18.42 12.97
C SER A 39 -4.48 -17.03 13.42
N GLY A 40 -5.44 -16.11 13.52
CA GLY A 40 -5.21 -14.70 13.86
C GLY A 40 -6.15 -14.22 14.96
N ILE A 41 -5.89 -13.03 15.48
CA ILE A 41 -6.86 -12.27 16.30
C ILE A 41 -7.24 -11.04 15.49
N PHE A 42 -8.45 -11.05 14.93
CA PHE A 42 -8.83 -10.04 13.96
C PHE A 42 -9.47 -8.81 14.60
N SER A 43 -9.14 -7.63 14.05
CA SER A 43 -9.65 -6.34 14.51
C SER A 43 -11.18 -6.27 14.53
N PHE A 44 -11.84 -6.88 13.55
CA PHE A 44 -13.31 -6.89 13.43
C PHE A 44 -14.02 -7.85 14.40
N ASP A 45 -13.29 -8.61 15.20
CA ASP A 45 -13.85 -9.44 16.28
C ASP A 45 -13.74 -8.77 17.66
N LEU A 46 -13.05 -7.62 17.75
CA LEU A 46 -12.91 -6.81 18.96
C LEU A 46 -13.61 -5.46 18.81
N SER A 47 -14.27 -4.99 19.88
CA SER A 47 -14.77 -3.61 19.96
C SER A 47 -13.63 -2.60 19.92
N TRP A 48 -13.92 -1.36 19.52
CA TRP A 48 -12.94 -0.29 19.56
C TRP A 48 -12.38 -0.08 20.97
N SER A 49 -13.23 -0.16 21.99
CA SER A 49 -12.80 -0.07 23.39
C SER A 49 -11.82 -1.18 23.80
N GLU A 50 -11.99 -2.41 23.30
CA GLU A 50 -11.04 -3.50 23.53
C GLU A 50 -9.71 -3.24 22.81
N ILE A 51 -9.76 -2.78 21.55
CA ILE A 51 -8.56 -2.45 20.76
C ILE A 51 -7.76 -1.33 21.43
N GLN A 52 -8.41 -0.33 22.02
CA GLN A 52 -7.74 0.75 22.74
C GLN A 52 -6.98 0.29 23.99
N THR A 53 -7.25 -0.91 24.52
CA THR A 53 -6.45 -1.50 25.62
C THR A 53 -5.14 -2.11 25.16
N LEU A 54 -5.01 -2.41 23.86
CA LEU A 54 -3.81 -2.98 23.26
C LEU A 54 -2.71 -1.93 23.15
N LYS A 55 -1.47 -2.41 23.09
CA LYS A 55 -0.34 -1.59 22.71
C LYS A 55 0.11 -1.96 21.31
N PRO A 56 0.44 -0.99 20.43
CA PRO A 56 1.11 -1.30 19.18
C PRO A 56 2.44 -2.01 19.48
N GLU A 57 2.90 -2.85 18.57
CA GLU A 57 4.19 -3.53 18.64
C GLU A 57 4.96 -3.29 17.36
N LEU A 58 6.08 -2.58 17.48
CA LEU A 58 6.98 -2.29 16.37
C LEU A 58 7.74 -3.56 16.00
N THR A 59 7.35 -4.16 14.88
CA THR A 59 8.01 -5.31 14.28
C THR A 59 8.84 -4.89 13.07
N GLY A 60 9.71 -5.79 12.66
CA GLY A 60 10.50 -5.66 11.43
C GLY A 60 10.59 -7.00 10.73
N PRO A 61 11.12 -7.04 9.49
CA PRO A 61 11.14 -8.24 8.65
C PRO A 61 11.85 -9.45 9.31
N PHE A 62 12.72 -9.21 10.30
CA PHE A 62 13.50 -10.25 10.98
C PHE A 62 13.09 -10.46 12.45
N ALA A 63 11.86 -10.08 12.82
CA ALA A 63 11.34 -10.28 14.17
C ALA A 63 11.39 -11.75 14.63
N GLN A 64 11.16 -12.71 13.70
CA GLN A 64 11.26 -14.15 13.99
C GLN A 64 12.68 -14.59 14.36
N ALA A 65 13.70 -13.90 13.87
CA ALA A 65 15.10 -14.11 14.25
C ALA A 65 15.48 -13.37 15.56
N GLY A 66 14.51 -12.75 16.24
CA GLY A 66 14.72 -11.97 17.45
C GLY A 66 15.24 -10.55 17.21
N LEU A 67 15.38 -10.11 15.95
CA LEU A 67 15.84 -8.77 15.61
C LEU A 67 14.69 -7.77 15.66
N LYS A 68 14.80 -6.81 16.57
CA LYS A 68 13.80 -5.75 16.79
C LYS A 68 14.33 -4.42 16.29
N ARG A 69 13.48 -3.66 15.59
CA ARG A 69 13.85 -2.33 15.05
C ARG A 69 14.27 -1.34 16.12
N ASN A 70 13.42 -1.18 17.14
CA ASN A 70 13.71 -0.30 18.27
C ASN A 70 13.18 -0.93 19.57
N PRO A 71 14.01 -1.72 20.28
CA PRO A 71 13.61 -2.35 21.53
C PRO A 71 13.10 -1.38 22.60
N ALA A 72 13.68 -0.17 22.66
CA ALA A 72 13.32 0.83 23.66
C ALA A 72 11.93 1.45 23.38
N ALA A 73 11.60 1.65 22.10
CA ALA A 73 10.31 2.19 21.66
C ALA A 73 9.35 1.12 21.13
N LYS A 74 9.55 -0.15 21.50
CA LYS A 74 8.82 -1.29 20.90
C LYS A 74 7.29 -1.18 20.98
N ASN A 75 6.76 -0.49 21.98
CA ASN A 75 5.33 -0.27 22.17
C ASN A 75 4.94 1.22 22.18
N ALA A 76 5.81 2.09 21.65
CA ALA A 76 5.51 3.51 21.55
C ALA A 76 4.45 3.73 20.45
N GLY A 77 3.62 4.76 20.63
CA GLY A 77 2.56 5.12 19.70
C GLY A 77 1.16 4.85 20.24
N LYS A 78 0.17 5.15 19.41
CA LYS A 78 -1.25 4.93 19.67
C LYS A 78 -1.95 4.58 18.36
N PHE A 79 -3.07 3.87 18.45
CA PHE A 79 -3.93 3.68 17.28
C PHE A 79 -4.55 5.00 16.86
N PHE A 80 -4.68 5.18 15.55
CA PHE A 80 -5.22 6.39 14.96
C PHE A 80 -6.50 6.03 14.22
N THR A 81 -7.61 6.67 14.55
CA THR A 81 -8.83 6.51 13.76
C THR A 81 -8.63 7.15 12.39
N LEU A 82 -9.40 6.70 11.39
CA LEU A 82 -9.30 7.27 10.04
C LEU A 82 -9.55 8.79 10.03
N PRO A 83 -10.58 9.35 10.72
CA PRO A 83 -10.76 10.80 10.79
C PRO A 83 -9.56 11.55 11.42
N GLU A 84 -8.96 10.99 12.48
CA GLU A 84 -7.76 11.58 13.09
C GLU A 84 -6.57 11.59 12.12
N PHE A 85 -6.37 10.50 11.38
CA PHE A 85 -5.37 10.41 10.31
C PHE A 85 -5.58 11.47 9.24
N LEU A 86 -6.80 11.58 8.73
CA LEU A 86 -7.16 12.53 7.68
C LEU A 86 -6.93 13.98 8.13
N HIS A 87 -7.29 14.31 9.38
CA HIS A 87 -7.04 15.62 9.95
C HIS A 87 -5.54 15.91 10.13
N PHE A 88 -4.79 14.96 10.70
CA PHE A 88 -3.34 15.08 10.87
C PHE A 88 -2.63 15.29 9.55
N ALA A 89 -2.94 14.48 8.53
CA ALA A 89 -2.33 14.57 7.21
C ALA A 89 -2.63 15.91 6.53
N LYS A 90 -3.86 16.43 6.67
CA LYS A 90 -4.24 17.73 6.13
C LYS A 90 -3.48 18.90 6.76
N SER A 91 -3.16 18.78 8.05
CA SER A 91 -2.34 19.77 8.76
C SER A 91 -0.82 19.63 8.53
N SER A 92 -0.40 18.53 7.89
CA SER A 92 1.01 18.19 7.69
C SER A 92 1.54 18.73 6.36
N ASN A 93 2.86 18.95 6.27
CA ASN A 93 3.52 19.40 5.04
C ASN A 93 3.80 18.21 4.09
N VAL A 94 2.74 17.52 3.67
CA VAL A 94 2.79 16.35 2.78
C VAL A 94 1.99 16.64 1.53
N SER A 95 2.43 16.12 0.39
CA SER A 95 1.78 16.33 -0.91
C SER A 95 0.54 15.46 -1.09
N GLY A 96 0.27 14.55 -0.16
CA GLY A 96 -0.98 13.82 -0.11
C GLY A 96 -0.97 12.62 0.81
N ILE A 97 -1.94 11.74 0.59
CA ILE A 97 -2.19 10.55 1.39
C ILE A 97 -2.36 9.33 0.49
N LEU A 98 -2.01 8.17 1.03
CA LEU A 98 -2.31 6.85 0.47
C LEU A 98 -3.06 6.05 1.53
N ILE A 99 -4.26 5.60 1.18
CA ILE A 99 -5.11 4.77 2.02
C ILE A 99 -5.24 3.41 1.34
N GLU A 100 -4.74 2.39 2.00
CA GLU A 100 -4.92 1.01 1.60
C GLU A 100 -6.20 0.44 2.22
N ILE A 101 -6.95 -0.32 1.43
CA ILE A 101 -8.21 -0.95 1.81
C ILE A 101 -8.07 -2.45 1.56
N GLU A 102 -7.88 -3.21 2.64
CA GLU A 102 -7.79 -4.68 2.60
C GLU A 102 -9.08 -5.33 3.12
N ASP A 103 -9.33 -6.58 2.74
CA ASP A 103 -10.39 -7.46 3.26
C ASP A 103 -11.83 -6.91 3.13
N ALA A 104 -12.06 -5.89 2.29
CA ALA A 104 -13.36 -5.23 2.21
C ALA A 104 -14.53 -6.17 1.83
N PRO A 105 -14.39 -7.12 0.87
CA PRO A 105 -15.45 -8.08 0.59
C PRO A 105 -15.80 -8.93 1.81
N TYR A 106 -14.80 -9.43 2.55
CA TYR A 106 -15.01 -10.23 3.75
C TYR A 106 -15.72 -9.40 4.83
N LEU A 107 -15.25 -8.18 5.09
CA LEU A 107 -15.87 -7.26 6.05
C LEU A 107 -17.33 -6.96 5.70
N ALA A 108 -17.68 -6.82 4.42
CA ALA A 108 -19.05 -6.62 3.99
C ALA A 108 -19.96 -7.80 4.39
N THR A 109 -19.49 -9.05 4.28
CA THR A 109 -20.24 -10.24 4.75
C THR A 109 -20.51 -10.22 6.26
N ARG A 110 -19.68 -9.49 7.01
CA ARG A 110 -19.79 -9.29 8.46
C ARG A 110 -20.61 -8.05 8.83
N GLY A 111 -21.23 -7.38 7.86
CA GLY A 111 -22.01 -6.16 8.07
C GLY A 111 -21.15 -4.91 8.30
N LEU A 112 -19.85 -4.95 7.95
CA LEU A 112 -18.91 -3.85 8.10
C LEU A 112 -18.56 -3.24 6.74
N GLY A 113 -19.13 -2.07 6.44
CA GLY A 113 -18.91 -1.37 5.18
C GLY A 113 -17.63 -0.53 5.16
N LEU A 114 -16.48 -1.16 4.93
CA LEU A 114 -15.18 -0.46 4.91
C LEU A 114 -15.07 0.59 3.80
N VAL A 115 -15.54 0.27 2.59
CA VAL A 115 -15.53 1.20 1.44
C VAL A 115 -16.37 2.45 1.72
N ASP A 116 -17.55 2.29 2.32
CA ASP A 116 -18.41 3.40 2.68
C ASP A 116 -17.82 4.22 3.84
N ALA A 117 -17.24 3.55 4.84
CA ALA A 117 -16.56 4.22 5.94
C ALA A 117 -15.39 5.09 5.45
N VAL A 118 -14.56 4.57 4.53
CA VAL A 118 -13.42 5.31 3.97
C VAL A 118 -13.89 6.46 3.08
N SER A 119 -14.81 6.19 2.14
CA SER A 119 -15.30 7.22 1.24
C SER A 119 -16.05 8.34 1.98
N GLY A 120 -16.88 8.00 2.97
CA GLY A 120 -17.55 8.95 3.84
C GLY A 120 -16.57 9.80 4.66
N ALA A 121 -15.54 9.19 5.23
CA ALA A 121 -14.51 9.92 5.98
C ALA A 121 -13.73 10.90 5.11
N LEU A 122 -13.35 10.51 3.87
CA LEU A 122 -12.67 11.38 2.91
C LEU A 122 -13.51 12.59 2.51
N VAL A 123 -14.81 12.38 2.23
CA VAL A 123 -15.75 13.46 1.90
C VAL A 123 -15.97 14.39 3.10
N ASN A 124 -16.15 13.83 4.30
CA ASN A 124 -16.31 14.62 5.53
C ASN A 124 -15.07 15.47 5.82
N ALA A 125 -13.87 14.93 5.56
CA ALA A 125 -12.62 15.67 5.65
C ALA A 125 -12.34 16.59 4.43
N SER A 126 -13.27 16.68 3.46
CA SER A 126 -13.19 17.51 2.25
C SER A 126 -12.00 17.19 1.32
N TYR A 127 -11.53 15.95 1.29
CA TYR A 127 -10.50 15.52 0.33
C TYR A 127 -11.03 15.42 -1.11
N ASP A 128 -12.33 15.23 -1.29
CA ASP A 128 -13.00 15.21 -2.60
C ASP A 128 -13.00 16.58 -3.31
N LYS A 129 -12.88 17.67 -2.53
CA LYS A 129 -12.95 19.07 -3.01
C LYS A 129 -11.61 19.80 -2.99
N GLU A 130 -10.62 19.27 -2.29
CA GLU A 130 -9.31 19.89 -2.17
C GLU A 130 -8.36 19.42 -3.28
N SER A 131 -7.54 20.34 -3.81
CA SER A 131 -6.56 20.06 -4.87
C SER A 131 -5.11 20.12 -4.40
N LYS A 132 -4.85 20.48 -3.13
CA LYS A 132 -3.49 20.60 -2.59
C LYS A 132 -2.83 19.25 -2.34
N GLN A 133 -3.62 18.27 -1.92
CA GLN A 133 -3.16 16.95 -1.52
C GLN A 133 -3.74 15.90 -2.45
N GLN A 134 -2.87 15.13 -3.09
CA GLN A 134 -3.29 14.01 -3.93
C GLN A 134 -3.70 12.83 -3.04
N VAL A 135 -4.85 12.22 -3.35
CA VAL A 135 -5.33 11.02 -2.65
C VAL A 135 -5.05 9.81 -3.52
N PHE A 136 -4.41 8.80 -2.93
CA PHE A 136 -4.28 7.47 -3.49
C PHE A 136 -5.17 6.50 -2.72
N ILE A 137 -5.96 5.72 -3.44
CA ILE A 137 -6.75 4.62 -2.89
C ILE A 137 -6.13 3.33 -3.43
N GLU A 138 -5.57 2.55 -2.52
CA GLU A 138 -4.87 1.31 -2.82
C GLU A 138 -5.69 0.11 -2.36
N SER A 139 -5.73 -0.93 -3.19
CA SER A 139 -6.43 -2.19 -2.92
C SER A 139 -5.91 -3.24 -3.90
N ASP A 140 -5.88 -4.50 -3.49
CA ASP A 140 -5.74 -5.64 -4.39
C ASP A 140 -7.06 -5.99 -5.08
N ASP A 141 -8.19 -5.63 -4.47
CA ASP A 141 -9.53 -5.87 -5.01
C ASP A 141 -10.01 -4.77 -6.00
N SER A 142 -10.29 -5.16 -7.24
CA SER A 142 -10.78 -4.31 -8.33
C SER A 142 -12.21 -3.77 -8.12
N SER A 143 -13.05 -4.47 -7.37
CA SER A 143 -14.41 -4.05 -7.02
C SER A 143 -14.38 -2.92 -5.98
N VAL A 144 -13.42 -2.95 -5.05
CA VAL A 144 -13.10 -1.83 -4.14
C VAL A 144 -12.67 -0.61 -4.96
N LEU A 145 -11.67 -0.74 -5.83
CA LEU A 145 -11.19 0.38 -6.66
C LEU A 145 -12.29 0.96 -7.56
N SER A 146 -13.18 0.11 -8.05
CA SER A 146 -14.34 0.52 -8.85
C SER A 146 -15.31 1.40 -8.07
N ALA A 147 -15.51 1.16 -6.77
CA ALA A 147 -16.36 1.99 -5.91
C ALA A 147 -15.82 3.44 -5.75
N PHE A 148 -14.52 3.65 -5.98
CA PHE A 148 -13.90 4.97 -5.94
C PHE A 148 -13.85 5.68 -7.30
N LYS A 149 -14.37 5.08 -8.39
CA LYS A 149 -14.55 5.76 -9.71
C LYS A 149 -15.35 7.06 -9.60
N LYS A 150 -16.25 7.15 -8.63
CA LYS A 150 -17.05 8.35 -8.33
C LYS A 150 -16.22 9.57 -7.92
N PHE A 151 -14.94 9.38 -7.56
CA PHE A 151 -14.00 10.44 -7.19
C PHE A 151 -12.91 10.60 -8.27
N PRO A 152 -13.15 11.40 -9.32
CA PRO A 152 -12.21 11.51 -10.45
C PRO A 152 -10.86 12.12 -10.07
N SER A 153 -10.78 12.85 -8.96
CA SER A 153 -9.53 13.41 -8.42
C SER A 153 -8.65 12.37 -7.73
N PHE A 154 -9.19 11.22 -7.33
CA PHE A 154 -8.45 10.20 -6.59
C PHE A 154 -7.72 9.26 -7.55
N LYS A 155 -6.47 8.94 -7.21
CA LYS A 155 -5.65 7.98 -7.95
C LYS A 155 -5.86 6.59 -7.34
N ARG A 156 -6.57 5.75 -8.08
CA ARG A 156 -6.74 4.32 -7.76
C ARG A 156 -5.46 3.55 -8.08
N VAL A 157 -5.00 2.73 -7.13
CA VAL A 157 -3.77 1.93 -7.17
C VAL A 157 -4.16 0.46 -7.02
N LEU A 158 -3.89 -0.35 -8.03
CA LEU A 158 -4.04 -1.81 -7.93
C LEU A 158 -2.76 -2.41 -7.35
N THR A 159 -2.89 -3.15 -6.25
CA THR A 159 -1.77 -3.86 -5.63
C THR A 159 -1.68 -5.29 -6.16
N VAL A 160 -0.52 -5.64 -6.72
CA VAL A 160 -0.18 -7.00 -7.12
C VAL A 160 0.83 -7.54 -6.11
N GLY A 161 0.32 -8.20 -5.07
CA GLY A 161 1.11 -8.74 -3.96
C GLY A 161 1.96 -9.96 -4.31
N THR A 162 1.72 -10.59 -5.46
CA THR A 162 2.49 -11.72 -5.96
C THR A 162 3.63 -11.28 -6.88
N ILE A 163 4.65 -12.13 -7.02
CA ILE A 163 5.73 -11.90 -7.99
C ILE A 163 5.22 -12.30 -9.38
N ILE A 164 5.22 -11.35 -10.30
CA ILE A 164 4.83 -11.55 -11.70
C ILE A 164 6.00 -11.23 -12.64
N SER A 165 6.05 -11.87 -13.79
CA SER A 165 7.08 -11.60 -14.80
C SER A 165 6.73 -10.42 -15.70
N ASP A 166 5.44 -10.24 -15.98
CA ASP A 166 4.86 -9.20 -16.83
C ASP A 166 3.31 -9.22 -16.66
N ALA A 167 2.57 -8.38 -17.40
CA ALA A 167 1.11 -8.42 -17.48
C ALA A 167 0.61 -8.70 -18.90
N SER A 168 -0.34 -9.61 -19.05
CA SER A 168 -0.93 -9.89 -20.37
C SER A 168 -1.71 -8.68 -20.88
N LYS A 169 -1.80 -8.50 -22.21
CA LYS A 169 -2.54 -7.36 -22.79
C LYS A 169 -3.99 -7.27 -22.28
N PRO A 170 -4.75 -8.38 -22.22
CA PRO A 170 -6.08 -8.37 -21.60
C PRO A 170 -6.05 -7.85 -20.16
N SER A 171 -5.11 -8.30 -19.33
CA SER A 171 -4.96 -7.81 -17.95
C SER A 171 -4.70 -6.31 -17.89
N VAL A 172 -3.80 -5.81 -18.76
CA VAL A 172 -3.50 -4.38 -18.85
C VAL A 172 -4.73 -3.56 -19.24
N ASP A 173 -5.56 -4.08 -20.14
CA ASP A 173 -6.81 -3.41 -20.54
C ASP A 173 -7.83 -3.42 -19.38
N GLU A 174 -7.94 -4.51 -18.63
CA GLU A 174 -8.80 -4.58 -17.42
C GLU A 174 -8.33 -3.62 -16.32
N ILE A 175 -7.02 -3.56 -16.03
CA ILE A 175 -6.46 -2.67 -14.99
C ILE A 175 -6.84 -1.22 -15.25
N LYS A 176 -6.81 -0.76 -16.51
CA LYS A 176 -7.14 0.63 -16.87
C LYS A 176 -8.56 1.03 -16.54
N GLU A 177 -9.49 0.07 -16.52
CA GLU A 177 -10.87 0.36 -16.19
C GLU A 177 -11.00 0.87 -14.75
N PHE A 178 -10.19 0.37 -13.82
CA PHE A 178 -10.35 0.64 -12.39
C PHE A 178 -9.14 1.24 -11.67
N ALA A 179 -7.94 1.26 -12.27
CA ALA A 179 -6.73 1.81 -11.67
C ALA A 179 -5.97 2.77 -12.61
N HIS A 180 -5.15 3.64 -12.02
CA HIS A 180 -4.20 4.48 -12.75
C HIS A 180 -2.75 4.10 -12.47
N VAL A 181 -2.53 3.36 -11.37
CA VAL A 181 -1.23 2.98 -10.86
C VAL A 181 -1.27 1.50 -10.54
N VAL A 182 -0.18 0.78 -10.79
CA VAL A 182 0.03 -0.60 -10.35
C VAL A 182 1.16 -0.60 -9.32
N MET A 183 0.84 -1.02 -8.10
CA MET A 183 1.81 -1.25 -7.04
C MET A 183 2.28 -2.70 -7.10
N VAL A 184 3.58 -2.92 -7.24
CA VAL A 184 4.16 -4.25 -7.39
C VAL A 184 5.23 -4.54 -6.34
N THR A 185 5.42 -5.81 -6.05
CA THR A 185 6.54 -6.25 -5.22
C THR A 185 7.88 -6.06 -5.95
N ARG A 186 8.95 -5.86 -5.16
CA ARG A 186 10.33 -5.73 -5.65
C ARG A 186 10.76 -6.85 -6.61
N GLY A 187 10.31 -8.09 -6.35
CA GLY A 187 10.64 -9.27 -7.14
C GLY A 187 10.01 -9.28 -8.53
N SER A 188 8.92 -8.53 -8.75
CA SER A 188 8.28 -8.40 -10.06
C SER A 188 9.07 -7.51 -11.02
N LEU A 189 10.01 -6.70 -10.50
CA LEU A 189 10.84 -5.79 -11.29
C LEU A 189 12.29 -6.27 -11.41
N VAL A 190 12.81 -6.85 -10.33
CA VAL A 190 14.20 -7.30 -10.24
C VAL A 190 14.23 -8.80 -9.96
N LYS A 191 14.76 -9.57 -10.90
CA LYS A 191 14.91 -11.02 -10.76
C LYS A 191 16.08 -11.31 -9.82
N VAL A 192 15.82 -12.11 -8.78
CA VAL A 192 16.82 -12.50 -7.78
C VAL A 192 16.91 -14.01 -7.70
N ASN A 193 18.12 -14.55 -7.71
CA ASN A 193 18.38 -15.96 -7.45
C ASN A 193 19.53 -16.11 -6.45
N GLY A 194 19.27 -16.72 -5.29
CA GLY A 194 20.28 -16.87 -4.22
C GLY A 194 20.92 -15.55 -3.79
N PHE A 195 20.12 -14.49 -3.65
CA PHE A 195 20.54 -13.10 -3.38
C PHE A 195 21.27 -12.39 -4.51
N PHE A 196 21.57 -13.04 -5.63
CA PHE A 196 22.15 -12.36 -6.80
C PHE A 196 21.06 -11.79 -7.69
N LEU A 197 21.24 -10.55 -8.14
CA LEU A 197 20.39 -9.97 -9.18
C LEU A 197 20.77 -10.59 -10.52
N THR A 198 19.80 -11.19 -11.21
CA THR A 198 20.03 -11.91 -12.46
C THR A 198 19.50 -11.18 -13.69
N GLY A 199 18.59 -10.22 -13.52
CA GLY A 199 18.08 -9.38 -14.59
C GLY A 199 16.93 -8.50 -14.13
N PHE A 200 16.52 -7.58 -15.00
CA PHE A 200 15.26 -6.85 -14.85
C PHE A 200 14.13 -7.56 -15.62
N THR A 201 12.89 -7.24 -15.25
CA THR A 201 11.70 -7.51 -16.09
C THR A 201 11.41 -6.31 -16.98
N ASN A 202 10.57 -6.50 -18.00
CA ASN A 202 10.09 -5.41 -18.86
C ASN A 202 8.74 -4.85 -18.36
N LEU A 203 8.31 -5.23 -17.15
CA LEU A 203 6.99 -4.90 -16.63
C LEU A 203 6.77 -3.38 -16.55
N VAL A 204 7.77 -2.61 -16.12
CA VAL A 204 7.65 -1.14 -16.05
C VAL A 204 7.43 -0.54 -17.43
N GLU A 205 8.27 -0.91 -18.40
CA GLU A 205 8.18 -0.42 -19.79
C GLU A 205 6.81 -0.75 -20.41
N ASN A 206 6.31 -1.97 -20.18
CA ASN A 206 5.03 -2.42 -20.73
C ASN A 206 3.82 -1.71 -20.09
N LEU A 207 3.85 -1.49 -18.77
CA LEU A 207 2.81 -0.72 -18.07
C LEU A 207 2.84 0.77 -18.47
N HIS A 208 4.04 1.36 -18.61
CA HIS A 208 4.19 2.72 -19.13
C HIS A 208 3.70 2.88 -20.56
N ALA A 209 3.98 1.93 -21.44
CA ALA A 209 3.46 1.91 -22.82
C ALA A 209 1.91 1.87 -22.85
N ALA A 210 1.30 1.42 -21.75
CA ALA A 210 -0.13 1.41 -21.55
C ALA A 210 -0.68 2.65 -20.81
N ASN A 211 0.16 3.63 -20.44
CA ASN A 211 -0.17 4.78 -19.59
C ASN A 211 -0.58 4.42 -18.16
N LEU A 212 -0.06 3.32 -17.61
CA LEU A 212 -0.19 2.98 -16.20
C LEU A 212 1.10 3.36 -15.47
N SER A 213 0.99 4.10 -14.36
CA SER A 213 2.13 4.38 -13.50
C SER A 213 2.48 3.14 -12.67
N VAL A 214 3.74 2.99 -12.28
CA VAL A 214 4.24 1.86 -11.51
C VAL A 214 4.81 2.34 -10.18
N HIS A 215 4.26 1.83 -9.09
CA HIS A 215 4.84 1.96 -7.76
C HIS A 215 5.51 0.64 -7.36
N VAL A 216 6.59 0.71 -6.59
CA VAL A 216 7.29 -0.47 -6.06
C VAL A 216 7.53 -0.37 -4.57
N GLY A 217 7.41 -1.48 -3.87
CA GLY A 217 7.75 -1.57 -2.45
C GLY A 217 7.15 -2.79 -1.74
N PRO A 218 7.11 -2.76 -0.41
CA PRO A 218 7.83 -1.80 0.43
C PRO A 218 9.36 -2.03 0.39
N LEU A 219 10.14 -0.94 0.31
CA LEU A 219 11.60 -0.95 0.51
C LEU A 219 11.93 -0.89 2.00
N LYS A 220 12.93 -1.67 2.42
CA LYS A 220 13.38 -1.79 3.82
C LYS A 220 14.90 -1.74 3.90
N ASN A 221 15.45 -0.96 4.84
CA ASN A 221 16.89 -0.69 4.93
C ASN A 221 17.70 -1.82 5.59
N GLU A 222 17.05 -2.79 6.23
CA GLU A 222 17.74 -3.86 6.95
C GLU A 222 18.65 -4.65 5.99
N PHE A 223 19.94 -4.81 6.32
CA PHE A 223 20.94 -5.31 5.37
C PHE A 223 20.62 -6.70 4.79
N THR A 224 19.95 -7.56 5.56
CA THR A 224 19.51 -8.90 5.14
C THR A 224 18.36 -8.89 4.13
N ASN A 225 17.77 -7.72 3.86
CA ASN A 225 16.70 -7.51 2.89
C ASN A 225 17.22 -7.32 1.45
N PHE A 226 18.53 -7.09 1.28
CA PHE A 226 19.12 -6.77 -0.01
C PHE A 226 19.67 -7.99 -0.75
N GLY A 227 19.57 -7.96 -2.08
CA GLY A 227 20.46 -8.74 -2.93
C GLY A 227 21.91 -8.24 -2.83
N PHE A 228 22.87 -9.11 -3.13
CA PHE A 228 24.29 -8.81 -3.01
C PHE A 228 24.74 -7.65 -3.90
N ASP A 229 24.12 -7.49 -5.08
CA ASP A 229 24.44 -6.42 -6.04
C ASP A 229 24.10 -5.02 -5.53
N TYR A 230 23.33 -4.90 -4.43
CA TYR A 230 23.10 -3.63 -3.74
C TYR A 230 24.20 -3.27 -2.74
N PHE A 231 25.16 -4.18 -2.47
CA PHE A 231 26.26 -3.98 -1.52
C PHE A 231 25.81 -3.53 -0.12
N ALA A 232 24.64 -3.99 0.32
CA ALA A 232 23.98 -3.58 1.56
C ALA A 232 23.71 -2.06 1.66
N ASP A 233 23.62 -1.35 0.53
CA ASP A 233 23.32 0.07 0.46
C ASP A 233 21.88 0.32 -0.03
N PRO A 234 20.98 0.84 0.82
CA PRO A 234 19.61 1.17 0.41
C PRO A 234 19.55 2.23 -0.69
N MET A 235 20.55 3.11 -0.80
CA MET A 235 20.58 4.14 -1.83
C MET A 235 20.78 3.54 -3.22
N VAL A 236 21.55 2.44 -3.31
CA VAL A 236 21.72 1.68 -4.56
C VAL A 236 20.41 0.98 -4.94
N GLU A 237 19.67 0.42 -3.97
CA GLU A 237 18.33 -0.14 -4.23
C GLU A 237 17.36 0.94 -4.75
N ILE A 238 17.33 2.11 -4.11
CA ILE A 238 16.51 3.24 -4.56
C ILE A 238 16.94 3.69 -5.97
N ALA A 239 18.24 3.79 -6.25
CA ALA A 239 18.75 4.16 -7.58
C ALA A 239 18.36 3.14 -8.65
N THR A 240 18.35 1.84 -8.32
CA THR A 240 17.89 0.79 -9.25
C THR A 240 16.43 1.02 -9.65
N TYR A 241 15.56 1.26 -8.69
CA TYR A 241 14.14 1.48 -9.01
C TYR A 241 13.87 2.82 -9.69
N SER A 242 14.50 3.91 -9.21
CA SER A 242 14.20 5.26 -9.69
C SER A 242 14.97 5.69 -10.94
N ALA A 243 16.22 5.26 -11.12
CA ALA A 243 17.06 5.69 -12.23
C ALA A 243 17.23 4.64 -13.33
N ALA A 244 17.30 3.35 -12.99
CA ALA A 244 17.43 2.28 -13.99
C ALA A 244 16.07 1.78 -14.50
N LEU A 245 15.12 1.53 -13.59
CA LEU A 245 13.77 1.07 -13.94
C LEU A 245 12.77 2.22 -14.12
N VAL A 246 13.11 3.41 -13.63
CA VAL A 246 12.31 4.64 -13.78
C VAL A 246 10.86 4.48 -13.28
N VAL A 247 10.68 3.82 -12.13
CA VAL A 247 9.35 3.71 -11.50
C VAL A 247 8.81 5.08 -11.09
N ASP A 248 7.48 5.23 -11.08
CA ASP A 248 6.81 6.49 -10.75
C ASP A 248 6.71 6.75 -9.23
N GLY A 249 6.80 5.70 -8.42
CA GLY A 249 6.69 5.80 -6.97
C GLY A 249 7.42 4.70 -6.21
N ILE A 250 7.94 5.06 -5.03
CA ILE A 250 8.58 4.14 -4.10
C ILE A 250 7.80 4.17 -2.79
N VAL A 251 7.30 3.00 -2.37
CA VAL A 251 6.76 2.79 -1.02
C VAL A 251 7.89 2.26 -0.16
N THR A 252 8.14 2.91 0.98
CA THR A 252 9.25 2.53 1.87
C THR A 252 8.89 2.75 3.34
N GLU A 253 9.41 1.87 4.18
CA GLU A 253 9.34 2.00 5.63
C GLU A 253 10.42 2.96 6.19
N PHE A 254 11.31 3.46 5.33
CA PHE A 254 12.41 4.37 5.67
C PHE A 254 12.37 5.67 4.84
N PRO A 255 11.32 6.49 4.97
CA PRO A 255 11.12 7.69 4.14
C PRO A 255 12.27 8.70 4.24
N ALA A 256 12.98 8.75 5.37
CA ALA A 256 14.17 9.59 5.53
C ALA A 256 15.31 9.20 4.58
N THR A 257 15.48 7.90 4.32
CA THR A 257 16.49 7.38 3.39
C THR A 257 16.16 7.75 1.96
N ALA A 258 14.92 7.48 1.51
CA ALA A 258 14.46 7.89 0.18
C ALA A 258 14.55 9.41 -0.02
N THR A 259 14.12 10.20 0.97
CA THR A 259 14.22 11.66 0.92
C THR A 259 15.68 12.13 0.81
N THR A 260 16.61 11.47 1.51
CA THR A 260 18.04 11.79 1.45
C THR A 260 18.61 11.48 0.07
N TYR A 261 18.25 10.35 -0.53
CA TYR A 261 18.62 10.01 -1.90
C TYR A 261 18.17 11.10 -2.89
N PHE A 262 16.86 11.38 -2.96
CA PHE A 262 16.31 12.31 -3.96
C PHE A 262 16.73 13.76 -3.78
N ARG A 263 17.16 14.16 -2.57
CA ARG A 263 17.73 15.49 -2.31
C ARG A 263 19.23 15.56 -2.57
N SER A 264 19.92 14.42 -2.65
CA SER A 264 21.35 14.37 -2.88
C SER A 264 21.68 14.71 -4.34
N PRO A 265 22.66 15.58 -4.62
CA PRO A 265 23.17 15.78 -5.96
C PRO A 265 23.67 14.49 -6.62
N CYS A 266 24.14 13.53 -5.81
CA CYS A 266 24.65 12.25 -6.31
C CYS A 266 23.57 11.31 -6.85
N SER A 267 22.28 11.64 -6.71
CA SER A 267 21.17 10.89 -7.32
C SER A 267 20.95 11.25 -8.80
N ASP A 268 21.53 12.35 -9.27
CA ASP A 268 21.36 12.84 -10.63
C ASP A 268 22.56 12.44 -11.50
N PRO A 269 22.42 11.41 -12.37
CA PRO A 269 23.51 10.93 -13.20
C PRO A 269 23.92 11.92 -14.31
N THR A 270 23.13 12.98 -14.54
CA THR A 270 23.44 14.01 -15.54
C THR A 270 24.42 15.07 -15.02
N LYS A 271 24.64 15.13 -13.70
CA LYS A 271 25.59 16.06 -13.10
C LYS A 271 27.02 15.53 -13.21
N ASN A 272 27.93 16.42 -13.57
CA ASN A 272 29.36 16.12 -13.60
C ASN A 272 29.94 16.14 -12.17
N LEU A 273 29.71 15.06 -11.43
CA LEU A 273 30.20 14.86 -10.07
C LEU A 273 31.32 13.81 -10.06
N THR A 274 32.18 13.87 -9.04
CA THR A 274 33.21 12.84 -8.82
C THR A 274 32.63 11.51 -8.36
N TYR A 275 31.39 11.51 -7.86
CA TYR A 275 30.68 10.34 -7.40
C TYR A 275 29.18 10.51 -7.67
N THR A 276 28.59 9.46 -8.23
CA THR A 276 27.16 9.30 -8.47
C THR A 276 26.73 7.97 -7.87
N ILE A 277 25.58 7.96 -7.21
CA ILE A 277 24.98 6.72 -6.69
C ILE A 277 24.40 5.99 -7.89
N MET A 278 25.08 4.94 -8.33
CA MET A 278 24.67 4.15 -9.48
C MET A 278 23.66 3.09 -9.07
N ALA A 279 22.76 2.75 -9.99
CA ALA A 279 21.92 1.56 -9.86
C ALA A 279 22.77 0.29 -9.82
N ALA A 280 22.25 -0.74 -9.15
CA ALA A 280 22.80 -2.09 -9.27
C ALA A 280 22.72 -2.55 -10.73
N ALA A 281 23.75 -3.29 -11.16
CA ALA A 281 23.82 -3.88 -12.49
C ALA A 281 23.59 -5.40 -12.38
N PRO A 282 22.36 -5.90 -12.63
CA PRO A 282 22.09 -7.33 -12.57
C PRO A 282 23.05 -8.15 -13.45
N GLY A 283 23.48 -9.30 -12.95
CA GLY A 283 24.42 -10.19 -13.62
C GLY A 283 25.89 -9.88 -13.38
N ALA A 284 26.23 -8.69 -12.87
CA ALA A 284 27.63 -8.32 -12.61
C ALA A 284 28.28 -9.26 -11.59
N LEU A 285 27.64 -9.49 -10.44
CA LEU A 285 28.17 -10.42 -9.44
C LEU A 285 28.01 -11.88 -9.86
N VAL A 286 26.94 -12.21 -10.59
CA VAL A 286 26.71 -13.57 -11.12
C VAL A 286 27.90 -14.03 -11.98
N SER A 287 28.47 -13.13 -12.79
CA SER A 287 29.63 -13.44 -13.63
C SER A 287 30.91 -13.80 -12.86
N MET A 288 30.96 -13.46 -11.56
CA MET A 288 32.09 -13.74 -10.66
C MET A 288 31.88 -15.01 -9.82
N VAL A 289 30.68 -15.62 -9.87
CA VAL A 289 30.38 -16.82 -9.09
C VAL A 289 30.97 -18.06 -9.78
N PRO A 290 31.67 -18.94 -9.05
CA PRO A 290 32.20 -20.19 -9.62
C PRO A 290 31.09 -21.07 -10.23
N PRO A 291 31.37 -21.78 -11.34
CA PRO A 291 30.43 -22.74 -11.91
C PRO A 291 29.95 -23.76 -10.86
N GLY A 292 28.64 -23.93 -10.73
CA GLY A 292 28.02 -24.84 -9.77
C GLY A 292 27.84 -24.29 -8.35
N ALA A 293 28.29 -23.06 -8.05
CA ALA A 293 28.03 -22.40 -6.76
C ALA A 293 26.73 -21.57 -6.74
N LEU A 294 26.15 -21.28 -7.92
CA LEU A 294 24.83 -20.68 -8.01
C LEU A 294 23.75 -21.72 -7.68
N PRO A 295 22.67 -21.32 -6.98
CA PRO A 295 21.51 -22.18 -6.85
C PRO A 295 20.89 -22.49 -8.23
N PRO A 296 20.08 -23.56 -8.33
CA PRO A 296 19.34 -23.86 -9.55
C PRO A 296 18.55 -22.65 -10.06
N ALA A 297 18.36 -22.58 -11.38
CA ALA A 297 17.51 -21.56 -11.96
C ALA A 297 16.08 -21.69 -11.40
N LEU A 298 15.51 -20.57 -10.99
CA LEU A 298 14.12 -20.51 -10.54
C LEU A 298 13.18 -20.60 -11.75
N PRO A 299 11.98 -21.18 -11.58
CA PRO A 299 10.96 -21.11 -12.62
C PRO A 299 10.62 -19.64 -12.92
N PRO A 300 10.24 -19.33 -14.17
CA PRO A 300 9.74 -17.99 -14.50
C PRO A 300 8.55 -17.62 -13.60
N ALA A 301 8.52 -16.37 -13.15
CA ALA A 301 7.34 -15.84 -12.47
C ALA A 301 6.13 -15.85 -13.43
N PRO A 302 4.92 -16.10 -12.92
CA PRO A 302 3.71 -16.13 -13.74
C PRO A 302 3.46 -14.79 -14.44
N LEU A 303 2.75 -14.84 -15.56
CA LEU A 303 2.18 -13.66 -16.21
C LEU A 303 0.91 -13.27 -15.45
N LEU A 304 0.67 -11.98 -15.23
CA LEU A 304 -0.61 -11.52 -14.67
C LEU A 304 -1.72 -11.69 -15.70
N GLU A 305 -2.73 -12.49 -15.39
CA GLU A 305 -3.87 -12.78 -16.28
C GLU A 305 -5.16 -12.10 -15.79
N PRO A 306 -6.19 -11.96 -16.65
CA PRO A 306 -7.42 -11.22 -16.28
C PRO A 306 -8.12 -11.77 -15.02
N ALA A 307 -8.03 -13.08 -14.79
CA ALA A 307 -8.60 -13.71 -13.61
C ALA A 307 -7.90 -13.31 -12.30
N ASP A 308 -6.67 -12.81 -12.37
CA ASP A 308 -5.90 -12.29 -11.23
C ASP A 308 -6.18 -10.81 -10.96
N VAL A 309 -7.00 -10.17 -11.82
CA VAL A 309 -7.23 -8.72 -11.86
C VAL A 309 -8.70 -8.40 -11.59
N ILE A 310 -9.63 -9.25 -12.03
CA ILE A 310 -11.07 -9.03 -11.92
C ILE A 310 -11.64 -9.79 -10.73
N ASP A 311 -12.21 -9.04 -9.80
CA ASP A 311 -12.86 -9.57 -8.61
C ASP A 311 -14.39 -9.59 -8.75
N PRO A 312 -15.06 -10.50 -8.02
CA PRO A 312 -16.51 -10.46 -7.89
C PRO A 312 -16.99 -9.11 -7.33
N PRO A 313 -18.22 -8.68 -7.64
CA PRO A 313 -18.80 -7.49 -7.05
C PRO A 313 -18.82 -7.56 -5.51
N LEU A 314 -18.60 -6.41 -4.85
CA LEU A 314 -18.69 -6.29 -3.41
C LEU A 314 -20.04 -6.83 -2.88
N PRO A 315 -20.01 -7.71 -1.86
CA PRO A 315 -21.22 -8.14 -1.18
C PRO A 315 -21.99 -6.95 -0.59
N PRO A 316 -23.33 -7.02 -0.52
CA PRO A 316 -24.11 -5.99 0.15
C PRO A 316 -23.77 -5.98 1.65
N VAL A 317 -23.63 -4.79 2.22
CA VAL A 317 -23.46 -4.61 3.67
C VAL A 317 -24.83 -4.75 4.32
N SER A 318 -25.26 -5.99 4.57
CA SER A 318 -26.50 -6.24 5.31
C SER A 318 -26.27 -5.96 6.79
N VAL A 319 -26.84 -4.86 7.30
CA VAL A 319 -26.95 -4.64 8.74
C VAL A 319 -27.91 -5.70 9.28
N SER A 320 -27.45 -6.55 10.20
CA SER A 320 -28.37 -7.31 11.04
C SER A 320 -29.10 -6.31 11.94
N SER A 321 -30.30 -5.90 11.51
CA SER A 321 -31.13 -4.93 12.21
C SER A 321 -31.39 -5.38 13.67
N PRO A 322 -31.26 -4.48 14.66
CA PRO A 322 -32.00 -4.64 15.91
C PRO A 322 -33.52 -4.64 15.62
N PRO A 323 -34.34 -5.32 16.45
CA PRO A 323 -35.77 -5.43 16.19
C PRO A 323 -36.47 -4.07 16.09
N GLU A 324 -37.31 -4.00 15.08
CA GLU A 324 -38.18 -2.94 14.57
C GLU A 324 -38.77 -1.99 15.62
N ALA A 325 -38.57 -0.68 15.41
CA ALA A 325 -39.40 0.37 15.99
C ALA A 325 -40.23 1.02 14.86
N ALA A 326 -41.55 0.95 15.04
CA ALA A 326 -42.58 1.44 14.12
C ALA A 326 -42.52 2.98 13.89
N PRO A 327 -43.13 3.48 12.79
CA PRO A 327 -42.67 4.66 12.05
C PRO A 327 -43.28 5.99 12.51
N LYS A 328 -42.56 7.10 12.29
CA LYS A 328 -43.12 8.46 12.29
C LYS A 328 -42.71 9.27 11.05
N VAL A 329 -43.71 9.44 10.19
CA VAL A 329 -44.17 10.61 9.41
C VAL A 329 -43.12 11.61 8.89
N ALA A 330 -43.17 11.78 7.56
CA ALA A 330 -42.44 12.74 6.75
C ALA A 330 -42.85 14.19 6.99
N ASP A 331 -41.92 15.11 6.78
CA ASP A 331 -42.25 16.47 6.37
C ASP A 331 -41.29 16.97 5.29
N SER A 332 -41.90 17.53 4.26
CA SER A 332 -41.34 17.98 2.99
C SER A 332 -41.03 19.47 3.01
N SER A 333 -39.88 19.89 2.47
CA SER A 333 -39.78 21.15 1.71
C SER A 333 -38.51 21.21 0.87
N SER A 334 -38.65 21.82 -0.30
CA SER A 334 -37.78 21.71 -1.47
C SER A 334 -37.20 23.07 -1.92
N SER A 335 -35.98 23.03 -2.48
CA SER A 335 -35.48 23.85 -3.62
C SER A 335 -34.80 25.22 -3.35
N PRO A 336 -33.95 25.75 -4.28
CA PRO A 336 -32.86 25.15 -5.07
C PRO A 336 -31.61 26.14 -5.17
N PRO A 337 -30.65 26.09 -6.14
CA PRO A 337 -29.21 26.35 -5.88
C PRO A 337 -28.66 27.63 -6.56
N SER A 338 -27.38 27.95 -6.37
CA SER A 338 -26.63 28.80 -7.31
C SER A 338 -25.11 28.50 -7.30
N SER A 339 -24.47 28.86 -8.41
CA SER A 339 -23.33 28.20 -9.05
C SER A 339 -22.12 29.12 -9.29
N SER A 340 -20.91 28.51 -9.26
CA SER A 340 -19.67 28.84 -10.04
C SER A 340 -18.95 30.17 -9.73
N ALA A 341 -17.64 30.38 -9.94
CA ALA A 341 -16.67 29.75 -10.82
C ALA A 341 -15.21 30.14 -10.42
N GLY A 342 -14.24 29.32 -10.89
CA GLY A 342 -12.89 29.70 -11.39
C GLY A 342 -11.82 30.24 -10.43
N SER A 343 -10.51 30.04 -10.60
CA SER A 343 -9.70 29.34 -11.60
C SER A 343 -8.24 29.25 -11.11
N SER A 344 -7.49 28.39 -11.80
CA SER A 344 -6.05 28.51 -12.12
C SER A 344 -5.03 27.76 -11.26
N PHE A 345 -4.48 26.73 -11.91
CA PHE A 345 -3.33 25.92 -11.55
C PHE A 345 -2.01 26.62 -11.88
N LEU A 346 -1.01 26.41 -11.03
CA LEU A 346 0.41 26.46 -11.39
C LEU A 346 1.03 25.16 -10.86
N VAL A 347 1.45 24.28 -11.78
CA VAL A 347 2.14 23.03 -11.45
C VAL A 347 3.63 23.34 -11.36
N ALA A 348 4.18 23.27 -10.14
CA ALA A 348 5.60 23.13 -9.91
C ALA A 348 5.84 21.66 -9.56
N THR A 349 6.70 20.98 -10.33
CA THR A 349 7.17 19.62 -10.03
C THR A 349 7.98 19.64 -8.73
N GLY A 350 7.30 19.34 -7.63
CA GLY A 350 7.88 19.11 -6.32
C GLY A 350 7.94 17.61 -6.03
N ILE A 351 8.99 17.20 -5.32
CA ILE A 351 9.10 15.87 -4.73
C ILE A 351 7.90 15.69 -3.78
N ALA A 352 7.05 14.71 -4.09
CA ALA A 352 5.81 14.46 -3.41
C ALA A 352 5.99 13.35 -2.36
N ALA A 353 5.95 13.70 -1.08
CA ALA A 353 5.93 12.74 0.02
C ALA A 353 4.48 12.49 0.45
N PHE A 354 4.07 11.22 0.42
CA PHE A 354 2.72 10.78 0.81
C PHE A 354 2.75 10.14 2.19
N LEU A 355 1.78 10.46 3.04
CA LEU A 355 1.54 9.70 4.26
C LEU A 355 0.79 8.42 3.90
N TYR A 356 1.39 7.29 4.22
CA TYR A 356 0.83 5.96 4.00
C TYR A 356 0.12 5.49 5.28
N SER A 357 -1.13 5.04 5.14
CA SER A 357 -1.92 4.44 6.21
C SER A 357 -1.99 2.91 6.03
N GLY A 358 -0.84 2.28 5.93
CA GLY A 358 -0.61 0.85 6.11
C GLY A 358 0.69 0.69 6.89
N CYS A 359 0.81 -0.31 7.75
CA CYS A 359 2.04 -0.61 8.46
C CYS A 359 2.32 -2.10 8.32
N HIS A 360 3.14 -2.47 7.33
CA HIS A 360 3.54 -3.86 7.08
C HIS A 360 4.71 -4.33 7.95
#